data_AF-A0A3D1TGH4-F1
#
_entry.id   AF-A0A3D1TGH4-F1
#
_cell.length_a   1.000
_cell.length_b   1.000
_cell.length_c   1.000
_cell.angle_alpha   90.00
_cell.angle_beta   90.00
_cell.angle_gamma   90.00
#
_symmetry.space_group_name_H-M   'P 1'
#
loop_
_entity.id
_entity.type
_entity.pdbx_description
1 polymer ?
#
loop_
_entity_poly.entity_id
_entity_poly.type
_entity_poly.pdbx_seq_one_letter_code
_entity_poly.pdbx_strand_id
1 'polypeptide(L)' 'MQRNLARSNAPYWAATEWLLHGTEATEAWRNALSNTLADPRCRYVCIFNWESIRDNPGAQQAIADLTQPPAP' A
#
# COMPACT_ATOMS: atom_id res chain seq x y z
N MET A 1 -2.07 3.00 -14.84
CA MET A 1 -1.92 1.64 -14.28
C MET A 1 -3.09 0.73 -14.67
N GLN A 2 -4.33 1.04 -14.29
CA GLN A 2 -5.50 0.15 -14.47
C GLN A 2 -5.75 -0.35 -15.90
N ARG A 3 -5.60 0.51 -16.92
CA ARG A 3 -5.69 0.11 -18.34
C ARG A 3 -4.71 -1.01 -18.73
N ASN A 4 -3.51 -1.03 -18.14
CA ASN A 4 -2.51 -2.05 -18.44
C ASN A 4 -2.78 -3.35 -17.66
N LEU A 5 -3.20 -3.24 -16.40
CA LEU A 5 -3.62 -4.39 -15.59
C LEU A 5 -4.79 -5.14 -16.22
N ALA A 6 -5.78 -4.43 -16.76
CA ALA A 6 -6.94 -5.01 -17.43
C ALA A 6 -6.59 -5.86 -18.65
N ARG A 7 -5.47 -5.57 -19.32
CA ARG A 7 -4.98 -6.32 -20.48
C ARG A 7 -4.15 -7.53 -20.11
N SER A 8 -3.87 -7.71 -18.83
CA SER A 8 -2.96 -8.72 -18.36
C SER A 8 -3.68 -9.98 -17.91
N ASN A 9 -3.10 -11.14 -18.23
CA ASN A 9 -3.65 -12.45 -17.91
C ASN A 9 -2.98 -13.12 -16.70
N ALA A 10 -1.97 -12.50 -16.08
CA ALA A 10 -1.38 -13.07 -14.87
C ALA A 10 -2.42 -13.10 -13.74
N PRO A 11 -2.47 -14.20 -12.98
CA PRO A 11 -3.52 -14.41 -11.98
C PRO A 11 -3.39 -13.46 -10.80
N TYR A 12 -2.15 -13.06 -10.48
CA TYR A 12 -1.82 -12.18 -9.36
C TYR A 12 -0.74 -11.17 -9.74
N TRP A 13 -0.73 -10.06 -9.00
CA TRP A 13 0.19 -8.94 -9.14
C TRP A 13 0.66 -8.47 -7.77
N ALA A 14 1.75 -7.72 -7.78
CA ALA A 14 2.18 -6.90 -6.65
C ALA A 14 2.42 -5.47 -7.13
N ALA A 15 2.12 -4.50 -6.29
CA ALA A 15 2.63 -3.14 -6.48
C ALA A 15 4.06 -3.11 -5.95
N THR A 16 5.03 -3.28 -6.85
CA THR A 16 6.46 -3.20 -6.56
C THR A 16 6.92 -1.76 -6.74
N GLU A 17 7.77 -1.26 -5.84
CA GLU A 17 8.22 0.14 -5.85
C GLU A 17 7.11 1.17 -5.61
N TRP A 18 6.29 0.90 -4.59
CA TRP A 18 5.20 1.79 -4.22
C TRP A 18 5.62 2.73 -3.09
N LEU A 19 5.28 4.02 -3.18
CA LEU A 19 5.46 4.96 -2.08
C LEU A 19 4.49 6.15 -2.23
N LEU A 20 3.69 6.41 -1.20
CA LEU A 20 2.93 7.67 -1.10
C LEU A 20 3.87 8.81 -0.69
N HIS A 21 3.88 9.88 -1.48
CA HIS A 21 4.76 11.03 -1.27
C HIS A 21 3.99 12.24 -0.71
N GLY A 22 4.67 13.06 0.09
CA GLY A 22 4.22 14.42 0.42
C GLY A 22 3.17 14.54 1.52
N THR A 23 2.99 13.52 2.37
CA THR A 23 2.05 13.60 3.50
C THR A 23 2.45 12.71 4.69
N GLU A 24 2.15 13.21 5.89
CA GLU A 24 2.23 12.47 7.16
C GLU A 24 0.84 12.09 7.69
N ALA A 25 -0.23 12.36 6.94
CA ALA A 25 -1.59 12.07 7.39
C ALA A 25 -1.87 10.56 7.34
N THR A 26 -2.15 9.95 8.49
CA THR A 26 -2.47 8.52 8.62
C THR A 26 -3.60 8.07 7.69
N GLU A 27 -4.67 8.86 7.59
CA GLU A 27 -5.81 8.51 6.75
C GLU A 27 -5.46 8.51 5.26
N ALA A 28 -4.60 9.43 4.80
CA ALA A 28 -4.12 9.43 3.43
C ALA A 28 -3.32 8.15 3.12
N TRP A 29 -2.45 7.74 4.05
CA TRP A 29 -1.71 6.49 3.94
C TRP A 29 -2.62 5.26 3.94
N ARG A 30 -3.57 5.18 4.87
CA ARG A 30 -4.53 4.08 4.96
C ARG A 30 -5.34 3.96 3.67
N ASN A 31 -5.86 5.07 3.15
CA ASN A 31 -6.66 5.09 1.93
C ASN A 31 -5.81 4.69 0.72
N ALA A 32 -4.59 5.19 0.61
CA ALA A 32 -3.71 4.86 -0.51
C ALA A 32 -3.31 3.37 -0.53
N LEU A 33 -2.95 2.80 0.63
CA LEU A 33 -2.64 1.38 0.77
C LEU A 33 -3.89 0.51 0.50
N SER A 34 -5.03 0.85 1.09
CA SER A 34 -6.28 0.12 0.91
C SER A 34 -6.75 0.12 -0.54
N ASN A 35 -6.69 1.28 -1.21
CA ASN A 35 -7.06 1.39 -2.63
C ASN A 35 -6.12 0.57 -3.53
N THR A 36 -4.84 0.48 -3.19
CA THR A 36 -3.87 -0.33 -3.95
C THR A 36 -4.12 -1.83 -3.77
N LEU A 37 -4.44 -2.25 -2.54
CA LEU A 37 -4.77 -3.63 -2.20
C LEU A 37 -6.19 -4.04 -2.61
N ALA A 38 -7.09 -3.10 -2.89
CA ALA A 38 -8.46 -3.36 -3.32
C ALA A 38 -8.54 -3.95 -4.74
N ASP A 39 -7.48 -3.88 -5.54
CA ASP A 39 -7.43 -4.60 -6.81
C ASP A 39 -7.46 -6.11 -6.52
N PRO A 40 -8.44 -6.86 -7.05
CA PRO A 40 -8.68 -8.26 -6.67
C PRO A 40 -7.53 -9.20 -7.03
N ARG A 41 -6.63 -8.78 -7.93
CA ARG A 41 -5.45 -9.55 -8.30
C ARG A 41 -4.18 -9.06 -7.62
N CYS A 42 -4.20 -7.92 -6.92
CA CYS A 42 -3.06 -7.44 -6.13
C CYS A 42 -2.96 -8.21 -4.81
N ARG A 43 -1.83 -8.88 -4.58
CA ARG A 43 -1.60 -9.68 -3.36
C ARG A 43 -0.64 -9.02 -2.39
N TYR A 44 0.22 -8.15 -2.89
CA TYR A 44 1.28 -7.53 -2.10
C TYR A 44 1.53 -6.10 -2.55
N VAL A 45 1.93 -5.27 -1.59
CA VAL A 45 2.52 -3.95 -1.83
C VAL A 45 3.91 -3.95 -1.21
N CYS A 46 4.91 -3.60 -2.01
CA CYS A 46 6.27 -3.38 -1.53
C CYS A 46 6.49 -1.88 -1.40
N ILE A 47 6.62 -1.40 -0.16
CA ILE A 47 6.93 0.00 0.13
C ILE A 47 8.41 0.22 -0.13
N PHE A 48 8.74 0.97 -1.18
CA PHE A 48 10.11 1.31 -1.52
C PHE A 48 10.56 2.58 -0.80
N ASN A 49 11.88 2.78 -0.67
CA ASN A 49 12.47 3.91 0.05
C ASN A 49 11.99 4.03 1.50
N TRP A 50 12.03 2.92 2.25
CA TRP A 50 11.64 2.88 3.68
C TRP A 50 12.27 4.00 4.52
N GLU A 51 13.57 4.27 4.31
CA GLU A 51 14.29 5.33 5.03
C GLU A 51 13.61 6.71 4.92
N SER A 52 12.90 7.00 3.83
CA SER A 52 12.19 8.28 3.66
C SER A 52 10.92 8.43 4.50
N ILE A 53 10.40 7.33 5.05
CA ILE A 53 9.16 7.30 5.83
C ILE A 53 9.31 6.61 7.19
N ARG A 54 10.52 6.17 7.55
CA ARG A 54 10.77 5.46 8.81
C ARG A 54 10.25 6.26 10.00
N ASP A 55 10.44 7.57 9.98
CA ASP A 55 10.08 8.47 11.06
C ASP A 55 8.74 9.20 10.80
N ASN A 56 7.96 8.78 9.79
CA ASN A 56 6.63 9.32 9.48
C ASN A 56 5.55 8.58 10.32
N PRO A 57 5.00 9.18 11.38
CA PRO A 57 4.09 8.48 12.29
C PRO A 57 2.79 8.06 11.61
N GLY A 58 2.30 8.82 10.63
CA GLY A 58 1.08 8.45 9.92
C GLY A 58 1.27 7.26 8.99
N ALA A 59 2.43 7.15 8.35
CA ALA A 59 2.79 5.96 7.57
C ALA A 59 2.89 4.73 8.47
N GLN A 60 3.63 4.83 9.59
CA GLN A 60 3.81 3.72 10.55
C GLN A 60 2.46 3.23 11.09
N GLN A 61 1.60 4.14 11.54
CA GLN A 61 0.29 3.77 12.08
C GLN A 61 -0.58 3.09 11.02
N ALA A 62 -0.66 3.64 9.81
CA ALA A 62 -1.48 3.05 8.74
C ALA A 62 -0.99 1.64 8.33
N ILE A 63 0.33 1.42 8.31
CA ILE A 63 0.92 0.11 8.03
C ILE A 63 0.62 -0.86 9.16
N ALA A 64 0.76 -0.45 10.42
CA ALA A 64 0.42 -1.25 11.58
C ALA A 64 -1.06 -1.70 11.54
N ASP A 65 -1.97 -0.76 11.29
CA ASP A 65 -3.41 -1.05 11.24
C ASP A 65 -3.81 -2.07 10.15
N LEU A 66 -3.02 -2.18 9.09
CA LEU A 66 -3.27 -3.12 7.99
C LEU A 66 -2.59 -4.49 8.18
N THR A 67 -1.55 -4.56 9.02
CA THR A 67 -0.71 -5.74 9.19
C THR A 67 -0.93 -6.44 10.53
N GLN A 68 -1.50 -5.76 11.51
CA GLN A 68 -1.90 -6.37 12.76
C GLN A 68 -3.17 -7.20 12.57
N PRO A 69 -3.24 -8.43 13.12
CA PRO A 69 -4.48 -9.17 13.18
C PRO A 69 -5.50 -8.37 14.02
N PRO A 70 -6.82 -8.51 13.74
CA PRO A 70 -7.84 -7.91 14.58
C PRO A 70 -7.63 -8.35 16.04
N ALA A 71 -7.80 -7.41 16.97
CA ALA A 71 -7.72 -7.70 18.40
C ALA A 71 -8.68 -8.85 18.76
N PRO A 72 -8.28 -9.73 19.70
CA PRO A 72 -9.07 -10.91 20.09
C PRO A 72 -10.44 -10.56 20.66
#